data_AF-A0A3M1UFQ3-F1
#
_entry.id   AF-A0A3M1UFQ3-F1
#
_cell.length_a   1.000
_cell.length_b   1.000
_cell.length_c   1.000
_cell.angle_alpha   90.00
_cell.angle_beta   90.00
_cell.angle_gamma   90.00
#
_symmetry.space_group_name_H-M   'P 1'
#
loop_
_entity.id
_entity.type
_entity.pdbx_description
1 polymer ?
#
loop_
_entity_poly.entity_id
_entity_poly.type
_entity_poly.pdbx_seq_one_letter_code
_entity_poly.pdbx_strand_id
1 'polypeptide(L)'
;MKRQALLLAGLCFAICLCAQPTITEKALIQLGESAPVQFVVPGNFNPGPSGADVNWDFSQVQNDALSFEWKALPPMESPFADSFPSANVAFRFPLQG
;
A
#
# COMPACT_ATOMS: atom_id res chain seq x y z
N MET A 1 -16.03 -40.14 7.58
CA MET A 1 -15.38 -39.50 6.42
C MET A 1 -16.02 -38.17 6.03
N LYS A 2 -17.31 -38.09 5.68
CA LYS A 2 -17.98 -36.83 5.26
C LYS A 2 -17.90 -35.68 6.29
N ARG A 3 -18.08 -35.96 7.58
CA ARG A 3 -17.99 -34.96 8.66
C ARG A 3 -16.57 -34.39 8.86
N GLN A 4 -15.54 -35.22 8.73
CA GLN A 4 -14.14 -34.80 8.87
C GLN A 4 -13.71 -33.93 7.69
N ALA A 5 -14.15 -34.27 6.47
CA ALA A 5 -13.91 -33.45 5.28
C ALA A 5 -14.57 -32.07 5.39
N LEU A 6 -15.79 -31.99 5.95
CA LEU A 6 -16.50 -30.72 6.14
C LEU A 6 -15.83 -29.82 7.20
N LEU A 7 -15.33 -30.42 8.28
CA LEU A 7 -14.55 -29.70 9.30
C LEU A 7 -13.22 -29.19 8.73
N LEU A 8 -12.52 -30.00 7.93
CA LEU A 8 -11.28 -29.58 7.30
C LEU A 8 -11.51 -28.46 6.28
N ALA A 9 -12.58 -28.55 5.47
CA ALA A 9 -12.96 -27.49 4.54
C ALA A 9 -13.32 -26.18 5.28
N GLY A 10 -14.06 -26.27 6.38
CA GLY A 10 -14.39 -25.12 7.22
C GLY A 10 -13.15 -24.48 7.86
N LEU A 11 -12.20 -25.29 8.31
CA LEU A 11 -10.93 -24.81 8.85
C LEU A 11 -10.08 -24.10 7.79
N CYS A 12 -9.95 -24.68 6.59
CA CYS A 12 -9.25 -24.06 5.48
C CYS A 12 -9.88 -22.73 5.07
N PHE A 13 -11.22 -22.66 5.03
CA PHE A 13 -11.95 -21.43 4.71
C PHE A 13 -11.70 -20.33 5.75
N ALA A 14 -11.70 -20.68 7.04
CA ALA A 14 -11.42 -19.73 8.12
C ALA A 14 -9.99 -19.15 8.04
N ILE A 15 -9.00 -19.95 7.64
CA ILE A 15 -7.60 -19.49 7.48
C ILE A 15 -7.49 -18.48 6.33
N CYS A 16 -8.22 -18.68 5.22
CA CYS A 16 -8.20 -17.76 4.08
C CYS A 16 -8.75 -16.36 4.44
N LEU A 17 -9.73 -16.27 5.36
CA LEU A 17 -10.30 -14.99 5.79
C LEU A 17 -9.31 -14.15 6.62
N CYS A 18 -8.39 -14.79 7.34
CA CYS A 18 -7.37 -14.10 8.14
C CYS A 18 -6.12 -13.69 7.33
N ALA A 19 -6.02 -14.11 6.06
CA ALA A 19 -4.85 -13.88 5.23
C ALA A 19 -4.87 -12.52 4.50
N GLN A 20 -5.93 -11.73 4.62
CA GLN A 20 -5.97 -10.40 4.01
C GLN A 20 -5.00 -9.46 4.75
N PRO A 21 -4.02 -8.85 4.05
CA PRO A 21 -3.15 -7.87 4.68
C PRO A 21 -4.00 -6.69 5.16
N THR A 22 -4.00 -6.44 6.47
CA THR A 22 -4.65 -5.26 7.03
C THR A 22 -3.68 -4.09 6.90
N ILE A 23 -3.98 -3.16 5.99
CA ILE A 23 -3.25 -1.88 5.93
C ILE A 23 -3.66 -1.08 7.16
N THR A 24 -2.71 -0.90 8.09
CA THR A 24 -2.88 -0.06 9.28
C THR A 24 -1.97 1.16 9.17
N GLU A 25 -2.09 2.12 10.08
CA GLU A 25 -1.18 3.29 10.11
C GLU A 25 0.30 2.87 10.19
N LYS A 26 0.61 1.72 10.80
CA LYS A 26 1.97 1.15 10.86
C LYS A 26 2.51 0.69 9.50
N ALA A 27 1.64 0.46 8.52
CA ALA A 27 2.04 0.11 7.16
C ALA A 27 2.49 1.35 6.36
N LEU A 28 2.26 2.56 6.88
CA LEU A 28 2.66 3.82 6.26
C LEU A 28 4.05 4.23 6.76
N ILE A 29 4.79 4.94 5.91
CA ILE A 29 6.07 5.56 6.27
C ILE A 29 5.81 6.59 7.38
N GLN A 30 6.44 6.42 8.55
CA GLN A 30 6.25 7.34 9.68
C GLN A 30 7.13 8.58 9.55
N LEU A 31 6.76 9.67 10.23
CA LEU A 31 7.57 10.90 10.27
C LEU A 31 9.01 10.60 10.71
N GLY A 32 9.98 11.08 9.93
CA GLY A 32 11.41 10.84 10.14
C GLY A 32 11.95 9.60 9.44
N GLU A 33 11.09 8.65 9.06
CA GLU A 33 11.48 7.45 8.31
C GLU A 33 11.70 7.75 6.83
N SER A 34 12.45 6.87 6.17
CA SER A 34 12.58 6.82 4.73
C SER A 34 12.28 5.42 4.23
N ALA A 35 11.66 5.32 3.06
CA ALA A 35 11.42 4.05 2.43
C ALA A 35 11.61 4.15 0.91
N PRO A 36 12.07 3.06 0.27
CA PRO A 36 12.12 2.99 -1.18
C PRO A 36 10.70 2.93 -1.73
N VAL A 37 10.38 3.88 -2.59
CA VAL A 37 9.15 3.91 -3.39
C VAL A 37 9.53 3.56 -4.82
N GLN A 38 8.84 2.57 -5.38
CA GLN A 38 8.99 2.18 -6.78
C GLN A 38 7.96 2.91 -7.60
N PHE A 39 8.41 3.58 -8.66
CA PHE A 39 7.50 4.01 -9.71
C PHE A 39 7.13 2.80 -10.54
N VAL A 40 5.83 2.56 -10.64
CA VAL A 40 5.29 1.52 -11.51
C VAL A 40 4.49 2.24 -12.58
N VAL A 41 4.79 1.94 -13.84
CA VAL A 41 3.87 2.28 -14.93
C VAL A 41 2.74 1.25 -14.89
N PRO A 42 1.50 1.64 -14.55
CA PRO A 42 0.40 0.69 -14.60
C PRO A 42 0.28 0.19 -16.05
N GLY A 43 0.27 -1.13 -16.22
CA GLY A 43 -0.16 -1.73 -17.47
C GLY A 43 -1.64 -1.43 -17.73
N ASN A 44 -2.33 -2.31 -18.46
CA ASN A 44 -3.78 -2.17 -18.61
C ASN A 44 -4.47 -2.42 -17.26
N PHE A 45 -4.76 -1.35 -16.50
CA PHE A 45 -5.42 -1.42 -15.21
C PHE A 45 -6.93 -1.25 -15.39
N ASN A 46 -7.69 -2.30 -15.07
CA ASN A 46 -9.13 -2.22 -14.93
C ASN A 46 -9.48 -2.26 -13.43
N PRO A 47 -9.83 -1.12 -12.81
CA PRO A 47 -10.08 -1.06 -11.36
C PRO A 47 -11.24 -1.95 -10.89
N GLY A 48 -12.06 -2.48 -11.80
CA GLY A 48 -13.24 -3.25 -11.45
C GLY A 48 -14.22 -2.46 -10.57
N PRO A 49 -15.13 -3.15 -9.86
CA PRO A 49 -16.01 -2.51 -8.88
C PRO A 49 -15.24 -1.96 -7.67
N SER A 50 -15.65 -0.81 -7.14
CA SER A 50 -15.14 -0.28 -5.87
C SER A 50 -15.95 -0.80 -4.67
N GLY A 51 -15.32 -0.96 -3.52
CA GLY A 51 -15.97 -1.41 -2.29
C GLY A 51 -15.05 -2.16 -1.32
N ALA A 52 -15.62 -2.67 -0.23
CA ALA A 52 -14.97 -3.71 0.55
C ALA A 52 -14.86 -4.99 -0.30
N ASP A 53 -13.86 -5.84 -0.01
CA ASP A 53 -13.67 -7.15 -0.66
C ASP A 53 -13.32 -7.11 -2.15
N VAL A 54 -12.64 -6.06 -2.61
CA VAL A 54 -12.09 -6.01 -3.97
C VAL A 54 -10.81 -6.83 -4.04
N ASN A 55 -10.76 -7.75 -5.00
CA ASN A 55 -9.53 -8.48 -5.31
C ASN A 55 -8.64 -7.60 -6.19
N TRP A 56 -7.54 -7.12 -5.62
CA TRP A 56 -6.57 -6.30 -6.35
C TRP A 56 -5.63 -7.20 -7.14
N ASP A 57 -5.73 -7.15 -8.47
CA ASP A 57 -4.81 -7.86 -9.36
C ASP A 57 -3.66 -6.94 -9.78
N PHE A 58 -2.46 -7.25 -9.29
CA PHE A 58 -1.21 -6.57 -9.66
C PHE A 58 -0.37 -7.37 -10.65
N SER A 59 -0.89 -8.43 -11.28
CA SER A 59 -0.11 -9.28 -12.19
C SER A 59 0.39 -8.55 -13.45
N GLN A 60 -0.23 -7.44 -13.82
CA GLN A 60 0.12 -6.60 -14.98
C GLN A 60 0.94 -5.36 -14.61
N VAL A 61 1.32 -5.21 -13.33
CA VAL A 61 2.20 -4.14 -12.84
C VAL A 61 3.59 -4.41 -13.40
N GLN A 62 4.03 -3.58 -14.34
CA GLN A 62 5.40 -3.60 -14.83
C GLN A 62 6.24 -2.73 -13.92
N ASN A 63 7.24 -3.33 -13.28
CA ASN A 63 8.15 -2.60 -12.42
C ASN A 63 9.05 -1.73 -13.32
N ASP A 64 8.90 -0.41 -13.22
CA ASP A 64 9.84 0.50 -13.88
C ASP A 64 11.11 0.53 -13.02
N ALA A 65 12.28 0.65 -13.63
CA ALA A 65 13.55 0.52 -12.90
C ALA A 65 13.84 1.69 -11.93
N LEU A 66 12.91 2.63 -11.80
CA LEU A 66 13.05 3.85 -11.01
C LEU A 66 12.55 3.63 -9.58
N SER A 67 13.51 3.53 -8.66
CA SER A 67 13.26 3.55 -7.22
C SER A 67 13.82 4.84 -6.60
N PHE A 68 13.02 5.49 -5.77
CA PHE A 68 13.40 6.70 -5.04
C PHE A 68 13.21 6.48 -3.54
N GLU A 69 14.12 7.01 -2.73
CA GLU A 69 13.95 7.03 -1.27
C GLU A 69 13.08 8.21 -0.87
N TRP A 70 11.83 7.95 -0.47
CA TRP A 70 10.95 8.99 0.03
C TRP A 70 11.16 9.17 1.52
N LYS A 71 11.33 10.41 1.98
CA LYS A 71 11.39 10.73 3.41
C LYS A 71 10.12 11.43 3.86
N ALA A 72 9.47 10.91 4.89
CA ALA A 72 8.34 11.57 5.55
C ALA A 72 8.86 12.62 6.53
N LEU A 73 8.36 13.85 6.41
CA LEU A 73 8.74 15.01 7.21
C LEU A 73 7.51 15.74 7.75
N PRO A 74 7.65 16.51 8.85
CA PRO A 74 6.63 17.44 9.28
C PRO A 74 6.24 18.40 8.15
N PRO A 75 4.94 18.69 7.93
CA PRO A 75 4.47 19.60 6.89
C PRO A 75 5.08 21.00 6.96
N MET A 76 5.44 21.47 8.16
CA MET A 76 6.10 22.77 8.36
C MET A 76 7.50 22.85 7.72
N GLU A 77 8.12 21.70 7.42
CA GLU A 77 9.39 21.66 6.68
C GLU A 77 9.20 21.81 5.17
N SER A 78 7.95 21.78 4.68
CA SER A 78 7.62 22.03 3.28
C SER A 78 7.55 23.53 2.99
N PRO A 79 8.06 24.00 1.84
CA PRO A 79 7.85 25.39 1.42
C PRO A 79 6.37 25.71 1.11
N PHE A 80 5.50 24.70 1.10
CA PHE A 80 4.07 24.82 0.83
C PHE A 80 3.20 24.61 2.09
N ALA A 81 3.77 24.72 3.29
CA ALA A 81 3.03 24.51 4.55
C ALA A 81 1.75 25.36 4.62
N ASP A 82 1.82 26.62 4.19
CA ASP A 82 0.68 27.55 4.18
C ASP A 82 -0.41 27.16 3.18
N SER A 83 -0.05 26.43 2.11
CA SER A 83 -0.99 25.94 1.10
C SER A 83 -1.74 24.69 1.56
N PHE A 84 -1.17 23.93 2.50
CA PHE A 84 -1.74 22.70 3.03
C PHE A 84 -1.70 22.68 4.57
N PRO A 85 -2.40 23.61 5.24
CA PRO A 85 -2.27 23.81 6.69
C PRO A 85 -2.84 22.65 7.52
N SER A 86 -3.69 21.80 6.93
CA SER A 86 -4.25 20.60 7.55
C SER A 86 -3.46 19.32 7.25
N ALA A 87 -2.39 19.40 6.46
CA ALA A 87 -1.54 18.25 6.21
C ALA A 87 -0.91 17.76 7.52
N ASN A 88 -0.72 16.45 7.64
CA ASN A 88 -0.07 15.79 8.76
C ASN A 88 1.30 15.19 8.38
N VAL A 89 1.60 15.08 7.08
CA VAL A 89 2.88 14.61 6.54
C VAL A 89 3.22 15.34 5.24
N ALA A 90 4.51 15.58 5.02
CA ALA A 90 5.07 15.99 3.72
C ALA A 90 6.13 14.97 3.28
N PHE A 91 6.15 14.60 2.00
CA PHE A 91 7.17 13.71 1.45
C PHE A 91 8.19 14.50 0.67
N ARG A 92 9.47 14.29 0.99
CA ARG A 92 10.60 14.81 0.22
C ARG A 92 11.16 13.73 -0.68
N PHE A 93 11.28 14.06 -1.97
CA PHE A 93 12.00 13.28 -2.96
C PHE A 93 13.45 13.81 -3.06
N PRO A 94 14.50 13.02 -2.82
CA PRO A 94 15.85 13.37 -3.22
C PRO A 94 15.93 13.20 -4.74
N LEU A 95 16.13 14.31 -5.46
CA LEU A 95 16.60 14.21 -6.84
C LEU A 95 17.97 13.52 -6.78
N GLN A 96 18.12 12.35 -7.40
CA GLN A 96 19.45 11.81 -7.64
C GLN A 96 20.17 12.82 -8.54
N GLY A 97 21.26 13.41 -8.02
CA GLY A 97 22.17 14.26 -8.78
C GLY A 97 23.06 13.44 -9.69
#